data_AF-A0A963EH68-F1
#
_entry.id   AF-A0A963EH68-F1
#
_cell.length_a   1.000
_cell.length_b   1.000
_cell.length_c   1.000
_cell.angle_alpha   90.00
_cell.angle_beta   90.00
_cell.angle_gamma   90.00
#
_symmetry.space_group_name_H-M   'P 1'
#
loop_
_entity.id
_entity.type
_entity.pdbx_description
1 polymer ?
#
loop_
_entity_poly.entity_id
_entity_poly.type
_entity_poly.pdbx_seq_one_letter_code
_entity_poly.pdbx_strand_id
1 'polypeptide(L)'
;MAQLLLHGTNFVNFVGFNAYVGEAGGLQAINVTEWDEPQAVFGSYLHRYAYPDNWAKHQANNKEIRWLGEPGGFVTSTQSGGPTGCLQLRGEYLIAAQGSSGTTAYDVASIANKGVADRILSAPVSPLGQSLHIASSNATCVALPTNQNIHPARNQGELMRVANEEQPFHPIYDYAFITDSAEGLILTDVDTLANFEARDNFLTRALTWNEGGILDGARHITIAGHMMYIAADAGIVVLDMDEPLVPKVAAVI
;
A
#
# COMPACT_ATOMS: atom_id res chain seq x y z
N MET A 1 -20.32 2.10 17.52
CA MET A 1 -21.28 2.36 16.43
C MET A 1 -20.63 2.37 15.04
N ALA A 2 -19.49 3.03 14.83
CA ALA A 2 -18.85 3.09 13.51
C ALA A 2 -18.54 1.71 12.85
N GLN A 3 -18.20 0.66 13.63
CA GLN A 3 -18.00 -0.70 13.09
C GLN A 3 -19.32 -1.38 12.71
N LEU A 4 -20.39 -1.15 13.49
CA LEU A 4 -21.74 -1.65 13.20
C LEU A 4 -22.33 -1.00 11.94
N LEU A 5 -21.96 0.27 11.70
CA LEU A 5 -22.39 1.04 10.53
C LEU A 5 -21.42 0.95 9.34
N LEU A 6 -20.41 0.07 9.43
CA LEU A 6 -19.40 -0.15 8.38
C LEU A 6 -18.66 1.11 7.91
N HIS A 7 -18.59 2.16 8.73
CA HIS A 7 -17.95 3.44 8.40
C HIS A 7 -16.40 3.37 8.38
N GLY A 8 -15.80 2.18 8.22
CA GLY A 8 -14.35 2.01 8.21
C GLY A 8 -13.71 2.44 9.53
N THR A 9 -13.63 1.54 10.51
CA THR A 9 -13.10 1.87 11.84
C THR A 9 -11.59 1.70 12.00
N ASN A 10 -10.88 1.31 10.92
CA ASN A 10 -9.50 0.84 10.99
C ASN A 10 -9.30 -0.29 12.04
N PHE A 11 -10.39 -0.99 12.41
CA PHE A 11 -10.42 -1.90 13.56
C PHE A 11 -9.90 -3.30 13.23
N VAL A 12 -9.99 -3.72 11.96
CA VAL A 12 -9.44 -4.99 11.48
C VAL A 12 -8.41 -4.70 10.41
N ASN A 13 -7.14 -4.72 10.80
CA ASN A 13 -6.03 -4.77 9.86
C ASN A 13 -5.70 -6.23 9.62
N PHE A 14 -5.99 -6.71 8.40
CA PHE A 14 -5.71 -8.08 8.02
C PHE A 14 -4.24 -8.18 7.62
N VAL A 15 -3.44 -8.86 8.45
CA VAL A 15 -2.14 -9.35 8.01
C VAL A 15 -2.43 -10.70 7.34
N GLY A 16 -2.23 -10.75 6.03
CA GLY A 16 -2.46 -11.97 5.24
C GLY A 16 -1.39 -13.04 5.50
N PHE A 17 -1.37 -14.04 4.62
CA PHE A 17 -0.36 -15.10 4.63
C PHE A 17 1.09 -14.57 4.67
N ASN A 18 1.33 -13.43 4.02
CA ASN A 18 2.59 -12.68 4.07
C ASN A 18 2.40 -11.30 4.71
N ALA A 19 3.37 -10.89 5.52
CA ALA A 19 3.60 -9.50 5.89
C ALA A 19 4.64 -8.89 4.95
N TYR A 20 4.40 -7.67 4.47
CA TYR A 20 5.34 -6.94 3.64
C TYR A 20 6.11 -5.92 4.49
N VAL A 21 7.43 -5.91 4.34
CA VAL A 21 8.34 -5.10 5.16
C VAL A 21 9.29 -4.33 4.25
N GLY A 22 9.43 -3.03 4.51
CA GLY A 22 10.41 -2.19 3.83
C GLY A 22 11.82 -2.43 4.37
N GLU A 23 12.80 -2.49 3.48
CA GLU A 23 14.21 -2.66 3.81
C GLU A 23 15.04 -1.46 3.33
N ALA A 24 16.32 -1.41 3.71
CA ALA A 24 17.24 -0.36 3.28
C ALA A 24 17.53 -0.37 1.77
N GLY A 25 17.20 -1.45 1.05
CA GLY A 25 17.44 -1.61 -0.39
C GLY A 25 16.33 -2.38 -1.09
N GLY A 26 15.07 -2.09 -0.78
CA GLY A 26 13.92 -2.75 -1.37
C GLY A 26 12.88 -3.13 -0.33
N LEU A 27 12.21 -4.26 -0.54
CA LEU A 27 11.19 -4.77 0.36
C LEU A 27 11.14 -6.29 0.35
N GLN A 28 10.53 -6.86 1.38
CA GLN A 28 10.46 -8.28 1.61
C GLN A 28 9.03 -8.70 1.96
N ALA A 29 8.58 -9.81 1.39
CA ALA A 29 7.41 -10.53 1.83
C ALA A 29 7.85 -11.67 2.75
N ILE A 30 7.35 -11.64 3.98
CA ILE A 30 7.66 -12.60 5.03
C ILE A 30 6.40 -13.42 5.28
N ASN A 31 6.46 -14.73 5.13
CA ASN A 31 5.37 -15.59 5.56
C ASN A 31 5.20 -15.54 7.09
N VAL A 32 3.99 -15.21 7.55
CA VAL A 32 3.64 -15.00 8.96
C VAL A 32 2.53 -15.92 9.47
N THR A 33 1.99 -16.80 8.62
CA THR A 33 0.97 -17.78 9.00
C THR A 33 1.30 -19.18 8.49
N GLU A 34 0.72 -20.20 9.10
CA GLU A 34 0.70 -21.55 8.52
C GLU A 34 0.11 -21.53 7.10
N TRP A 35 0.58 -22.45 6.25
CA TRP A 35 0.07 -22.62 4.88
C TRP A 35 -1.29 -23.31 4.86
N ASP A 36 -1.42 -24.38 5.65
CA ASP A 36 -2.65 -25.16 5.73
C ASP A 36 -3.73 -24.42 6.55
N GLU A 37 -4.98 -24.82 6.36
CA GLU A 37 -6.11 -24.28 7.12
C GLU A 37 -6.24 -24.98 8.50
N PRO A 38 -6.46 -24.22 9.60
CA PRO A 38 -6.64 -22.77 9.64
C PRO A 38 -5.33 -21.99 9.48
N GLN A 39 -5.31 -20.91 8.68
CA GLN A 39 -4.14 -20.02 8.51
C GLN A 39 -3.77 -19.25 9.79
N ALA A 40 -3.19 -19.95 10.76
CA ALA A 40 -2.88 -19.42 12.06
C ALA A 40 -1.57 -18.63 12.02
N VAL A 41 -1.59 -17.38 12.50
CA VAL A 41 -0.38 -16.56 12.66
C VAL A 41 0.60 -17.28 13.58
N PHE A 42 1.87 -17.36 13.19
CA PHE A 42 2.89 -18.02 14.01
C PHE A 42 2.96 -17.41 15.41
N GLY A 43 3.08 -18.29 16.41
CA GLY A 43 3.06 -17.91 17.83
C GLY A 43 1.71 -17.48 18.41
N SER A 44 0.66 -17.33 17.60
CA SER A 44 -0.67 -16.90 18.08
C SER A 44 -1.36 -17.93 18.99
N TYR A 45 -2.42 -17.47 19.67
CA TYR A 45 -3.31 -18.35 20.42
C TYR A 45 -3.91 -19.46 19.54
N LEU A 46 -4.37 -19.13 18.34
CA LEU A 46 -4.91 -20.11 17.40
C LEU A 46 -3.84 -21.14 17.00
N HIS A 47 -2.62 -20.68 16.70
CA HIS A 47 -1.49 -21.54 16.34
C HIS A 47 -1.16 -22.55 17.44
N ARG A 48 -1.23 -22.14 18.72
CA ARG A 48 -1.01 -23.03 19.88
C ARG A 48 -1.94 -24.25 19.90
N TYR A 49 -3.20 -24.10 19.49
CA TYR A 49 -4.19 -25.19 19.57
C TYR A 49 -4.36 -25.93 18.25
N ALA A 50 -4.26 -25.23 17.11
CA ALA A 50 -4.41 -25.85 15.80
C ALA A 50 -3.13 -26.59 15.36
N TYR A 51 -1.95 -26.08 15.73
CA TYR A 51 -0.63 -26.62 15.33
C TYR A 51 0.32 -26.72 16.54
N PRO A 52 0.01 -27.57 17.54
CA PRO A 52 0.77 -27.62 18.80
C PRO A 52 2.26 -27.94 18.61
N ASP A 53 2.61 -28.79 17.63
CA ASP A 53 3.99 -29.16 17.34
C ASP A 53 4.79 -28.00 16.72
N ASN A 54 4.22 -27.29 15.74
CA ASN A 54 4.87 -26.13 15.12
C ASN A 54 4.94 -24.95 16.09
N TRP A 55 3.92 -24.78 16.95
CA TRP A 55 3.96 -23.81 18.04
C TRP A 55 5.10 -24.12 19.02
N ALA A 56 5.26 -25.39 19.44
CA ALA A 56 6.35 -25.78 20.32
C ALA A 56 7.73 -25.53 19.68
N LYS A 57 7.90 -25.81 18.38
CA LYS A 57 9.12 -25.49 17.62
C LYS A 57 9.38 -23.98 17.61
N HIS A 58 8.37 -23.16 17.33
CA HIS A 58 8.49 -21.71 17.34
C HIS A 58 8.91 -21.18 18.71
N GLN A 59 8.35 -21.72 19.80
CA GLN A 59 8.73 -21.36 21.18
C GLN A 59 10.17 -21.77 21.52
N ALA A 60 10.58 -22.99 21.13
CA ALA A 60 11.95 -23.48 21.32
C ALA A 60 12.97 -22.65 20.51
N ASN A 61 12.54 -22.09 19.38
CA ASN A 61 13.33 -21.19 18.55
C ASN A 61 13.22 -19.71 18.99
N ASN A 62 13.06 -19.44 20.29
CA ASN A 62 12.96 -18.09 20.85
C ASN A 62 11.89 -17.18 20.20
N LYS A 63 10.83 -17.76 19.63
CA LYS A 63 9.77 -17.05 18.90
C LYS A 63 10.26 -16.35 17.63
N GLU A 64 11.39 -16.77 17.10
CA GLU A 64 11.84 -16.34 15.79
C GLU A 64 11.19 -17.19 14.70
N ILE A 65 10.86 -16.52 13.60
CA ILE A 65 10.34 -17.16 12.39
C ILE A 65 11.54 -17.64 11.56
N ARG A 66 11.72 -18.97 11.43
CA ARG A 66 12.84 -19.55 10.67
C ARG A 66 12.32 -20.26 9.43
N TRP A 67 12.46 -19.59 8.29
CA TRP A 67 12.03 -20.10 6.98
C TRP A 67 13.19 -20.38 6.02
N LEU A 68 14.37 -19.82 6.26
CA LEU A 68 15.50 -19.94 5.35
C LEU A 68 16.00 -21.39 5.32
N GLY A 69 15.53 -22.16 4.33
CA GLY A 69 15.97 -23.52 4.03
C GLY A 69 15.00 -24.65 4.38
N GLU A 70 13.83 -24.36 4.97
CA GLU A 70 12.81 -25.37 5.27
C GLU A 70 11.72 -25.39 4.16
N PRO A 71 11.19 -26.56 3.75
CA PRO A 71 10.06 -26.64 2.83
C PRO A 71 8.85 -25.88 3.38
N GLY A 72 8.38 -24.86 2.64
CA GLY A 72 7.24 -24.01 3.04
C GLY A 72 7.63 -22.63 3.58
N GLY A 73 8.91 -22.43 3.91
CA GLY A 73 9.43 -21.13 4.33
C GLY A 73 9.73 -20.21 3.16
N PHE A 74 8.79 -19.34 2.82
CA PHE A 74 8.95 -18.39 1.72
C PHE A 74 9.28 -16.99 2.25
N VAL A 75 10.50 -16.56 1.96
CA VAL A 75 10.89 -15.16 2.00
C VAL A 75 11.18 -14.76 0.57
N THR A 76 10.46 -13.78 0.05
CA THR A 76 10.78 -13.17 -1.25
C THR A 76 11.14 -11.73 -1.01
N SER A 77 12.32 -11.33 -1.47
CA SER A 77 12.78 -9.95 -1.42
C SER A 77 12.99 -9.43 -2.83
N THR A 78 12.61 -8.19 -3.05
CA THR A 78 13.20 -7.42 -4.14
C THR A 78 14.39 -6.64 -3.61
N GLN A 79 15.53 -6.70 -4.32
CA GLN A 79 16.69 -5.84 -4.08
C GLN A 79 16.75 -4.66 -5.07
N SER A 80 15.66 -4.40 -5.79
CA SER A 80 15.55 -3.29 -6.73
C SER A 80 14.76 -2.15 -6.10
N GLY A 81 15.50 -1.17 -5.54
CA GLY A 81 14.94 0.03 -4.96
C GLY A 81 15.88 0.70 -3.95
N GLY A 82 15.53 1.93 -3.56
CA GLY A 82 16.17 2.62 -2.44
C GLY A 82 15.59 2.16 -1.09
N PRO A 83 15.90 2.88 0.00
CA PRO A 83 15.32 2.62 1.31
C PRO A 83 13.79 2.75 1.28
N THR A 84 13.07 1.67 1.58
CA THR A 84 11.60 1.67 1.62
C THR A 84 11.12 2.10 2.99
N GLY A 85 10.73 3.37 3.12
CA GLY A 85 10.30 3.95 4.40
C GLY A 85 8.83 3.68 4.75
N CYS A 86 7.99 3.50 3.73
CA CYS A 86 6.56 3.33 3.89
C CYS A 86 5.97 2.61 2.66
N LEU A 87 4.99 1.73 2.91
CA LEU A 87 4.37 0.86 1.92
C LEU A 87 2.89 0.67 2.24
N GLN A 88 2.09 0.40 1.21
CA GLN A 88 0.68 0.06 1.36
C GLN A 88 0.26 -0.98 0.33
N LEU A 89 -0.39 -2.05 0.80
CA LEU A 89 -0.98 -3.07 -0.04
C LEU A 89 -2.44 -2.70 -0.36
N ARG A 90 -2.79 -2.71 -1.65
CA ARG A 90 -4.17 -2.61 -2.14
C ARG A 90 -4.40 -3.74 -3.15
N GLY A 91 -5.06 -4.80 -2.67
CA GLY A 91 -5.30 -5.99 -3.48
C GLY A 91 -4.02 -6.65 -3.96
N GLU A 92 -3.80 -6.65 -5.28
CA GLU A 92 -2.63 -7.27 -5.91
C GLU A 92 -1.38 -6.37 -5.92
N TYR A 93 -1.56 -5.06 -5.75
CA TYR A 93 -0.47 -4.09 -5.84
C TYR A 93 0.02 -3.65 -4.47
N LEU A 94 1.32 -3.80 -4.25
CA LEU A 94 2.05 -3.24 -3.12
C LEU A 94 2.76 -1.96 -3.56
N ILE A 95 2.29 -0.81 -3.09
CA ILE A 95 2.88 0.50 -3.41
C ILE A 95 3.91 0.85 -2.36
N ALA A 96 5.13 1.18 -2.77
CA ALA A 96 6.27 1.44 -1.89
C ALA A 96 6.96 2.76 -2.26
N ALA A 97 7.17 3.62 -1.26
CA ALA A 97 7.97 4.84 -1.37
C ALA A 97 9.43 4.53 -0.98
N GLN A 98 10.37 4.75 -1.90
CA GLN A 98 11.72 4.20 -1.86
C GLN A 98 12.83 5.27 -1.92
N GLY A 99 12.61 6.42 -1.28
CA GLY A 99 13.57 7.52 -1.24
C GLY A 99 13.88 8.07 -2.62
N SER A 100 15.17 8.22 -2.95
CA SER A 100 15.62 8.73 -4.26
C SER A 100 15.30 7.80 -5.43
N SER A 101 14.84 6.58 -5.16
CA SER A 101 14.28 5.70 -6.18
C SER A 101 12.79 5.97 -6.43
N GLY A 102 12.21 7.05 -5.91
CA GLY A 102 10.81 7.39 -6.16
C GLY A 102 9.84 6.38 -5.55
N THR A 103 8.66 6.25 -6.17
CA THR A 103 7.60 5.33 -5.73
C THR A 103 7.33 4.28 -6.81
N THR A 104 7.18 3.03 -6.41
CA THR A 104 6.86 1.91 -7.31
C THR A 104 5.67 1.13 -6.77
N ALA A 105 4.71 0.79 -7.63
CA ALA A 105 3.70 -0.23 -7.34
C ALA A 105 4.17 -1.58 -7.89
N TYR A 106 4.35 -2.55 -7.00
CA TYR A 106 4.75 -3.92 -7.33
C TYR A 106 3.53 -4.82 -7.39
N ASP A 107 3.42 -5.64 -8.43
CA ASP A 107 2.47 -6.76 -8.48
C ASP A 107 3.00 -7.90 -7.60
N VAL A 108 2.23 -8.22 -6.56
CA VAL A 108 2.51 -9.29 -5.59
C VAL A 108 1.50 -10.44 -5.68
N ALA A 109 0.68 -10.52 -6.74
CA ALA A 109 -0.27 -11.61 -6.97
C ALA A 109 0.42 -12.99 -7.03
N SER A 110 1.67 -13.01 -7.49
CA SER A 110 2.44 -14.23 -7.68
C SER A 110 3.27 -14.64 -6.45
N ILE A 111 3.07 -14.03 -5.28
CA ILE A 111 3.92 -14.23 -4.10
C ILE A 111 4.00 -15.70 -3.63
N ALA A 112 2.92 -16.45 -3.84
CA ALA A 112 2.81 -17.87 -3.53
C ALA A 112 2.91 -18.78 -4.78
N ASN A 113 3.24 -18.22 -5.95
CA ASN A 113 3.26 -18.97 -7.21
C ASN A 113 4.66 -19.51 -7.53
N LYS A 114 4.83 -20.83 -7.46
CA LYS A 114 6.09 -21.51 -7.82
C LYS A 114 6.49 -21.34 -9.29
N GLY A 115 5.53 -21.07 -10.18
CA GLY A 115 5.77 -20.87 -11.60
C GLY A 115 6.44 -19.55 -11.94
N VAL A 116 6.58 -18.63 -10.97
CA VAL A 116 7.18 -17.32 -11.18
C VAL A 116 8.47 -17.22 -10.35
N ALA A 117 9.57 -16.91 -11.02
CA ALA A 117 10.89 -16.85 -10.39
C ALA A 117 11.05 -15.61 -9.51
N ASP A 118 10.69 -14.44 -10.03
CA ASP A 118 10.58 -13.20 -9.26
C ASP A 118 9.12 -12.99 -8.86
N ARG A 119 8.83 -12.98 -7.56
CA ARG A 119 7.43 -12.97 -7.08
C ARG A 119 6.94 -11.60 -6.64
N ILE A 120 7.78 -10.57 -6.76
CA ILE A 120 7.46 -9.16 -6.48
C ILE A 120 7.80 -8.39 -7.75
N LEU A 121 6.83 -8.26 -8.65
CA LEU A 121 7.05 -7.83 -10.02
C LEU A 121 6.87 -6.32 -10.16
N SER A 122 7.84 -5.62 -10.73
CA SER A 122 7.69 -4.20 -11.11
C SER A 122 7.04 -4.03 -12.48
N ALA A 123 7.29 -4.97 -13.40
CA ALA A 123 6.60 -5.10 -14.68
C ALA A 123 6.66 -6.56 -15.14
N PRO A 124 5.56 -7.15 -15.64
CA PRO A 124 5.51 -8.57 -16.00
C PRO A 124 6.31 -8.92 -17.27
N VAL A 125 6.57 -7.95 -18.17
CA VAL A 125 7.27 -8.20 -19.44
C VAL A 125 8.38 -7.17 -19.70
N SER A 126 8.04 -5.87 -19.74
CA SER A 126 9.00 -4.78 -19.93
C SER A 126 8.41 -3.42 -19.56
N PRO A 127 9.25 -2.38 -19.32
CA PRO A 127 8.78 -1.00 -19.11
C PRO A 127 7.97 -0.41 -20.27
N LEU A 128 8.10 -0.97 -21.49
CA LEU A 128 7.30 -0.55 -22.66
C LEU A 128 5.87 -1.11 -22.64
N GLY A 129 5.63 -2.19 -21.89
CA GLY A 129 4.31 -2.81 -21.76
C GLY A 129 3.56 -2.35 -20.51
N GLN A 130 4.27 -1.88 -19.48
CA GLN A 130 3.72 -1.42 -18.22
C GLN A 130 4.79 -0.61 -17.48
N SER A 131 4.40 0.51 -16.86
CA SER A 131 5.30 1.31 -16.02
C SER A 131 4.56 1.80 -14.77
N LEU A 132 4.79 1.11 -13.66
CA LEU A 132 4.18 1.42 -12.35
C LEU A 132 5.09 2.23 -11.44
N HIS A 133 5.92 3.08 -12.03
CA HIS A 133 6.95 3.83 -11.34
C HIS A 133 6.76 5.33 -11.50
N ILE A 134 6.79 6.04 -10.37
CA ILE A 134 6.81 7.49 -10.29
C ILE A 134 8.20 7.90 -9.79
N ALA A 135 9.04 8.37 -10.71
CA ALA A 135 10.33 8.97 -10.35
C ALA A 135 10.09 10.23 -9.51
N SER A 136 10.86 10.41 -8.43
CA SER A 136 10.89 11.62 -7.60
C SER A 136 12.22 11.77 -6.87
N SER A 137 12.42 12.93 -6.23
CA SER A 137 13.70 13.33 -5.64
C SER A 137 14.01 12.56 -4.36
N ASN A 138 13.02 12.39 -3.48
CA ASN A 138 13.14 11.57 -2.27
C ASN A 138 11.76 11.19 -1.69
N ALA A 139 11.11 10.18 -2.28
CA ALA A 139 9.81 9.68 -1.82
C ALA A 139 9.89 9.06 -0.41
N THR A 140 9.10 9.56 0.52
CA THR A 140 9.16 9.16 1.94
C THR A 140 8.02 8.25 2.38
N CYS A 141 6.81 8.46 1.85
CA CYS A 141 5.65 7.63 2.18
C CYS A 141 4.58 7.68 1.09
N VAL A 142 3.69 6.70 1.12
CA VAL A 142 2.51 6.61 0.27
C VAL A 142 1.29 6.28 1.14
N ALA A 143 0.17 6.93 0.84
CA ALA A 143 -1.12 6.63 1.44
C ALA A 143 -2.19 6.52 0.36
N LEU A 144 -3.05 5.50 0.49
CA LEU A 144 -4.32 5.39 -0.22
C LEU A 144 -5.46 5.57 0.78
N PRO A 145 -6.58 6.24 0.40
CA PRO A 145 -7.75 6.40 1.27
C PRO A 145 -8.39 5.07 1.69
N THR A 146 -8.13 3.99 0.93
CA THR A 146 -8.58 2.63 1.24
C THR A 146 -7.59 1.60 0.74
N ASN A 147 -7.52 0.46 1.41
CA ASN A 147 -6.80 -0.74 0.96
C ASN A 147 -7.71 -1.71 0.18
N GLN A 148 -9.01 -1.42 0.10
CA GLN A 148 -9.94 -2.18 -0.72
C GLN A 148 -9.75 -1.86 -2.20
N ASN A 149 -9.89 -2.87 -3.05
CA ASN A 149 -9.96 -2.66 -4.48
C ASN A 149 -11.31 -2.03 -4.83
N ILE A 150 -11.27 -0.73 -5.11
CA ILE A 150 -12.39 0.04 -5.63
C ILE A 150 -12.05 0.52 -7.05
N HIS A 151 -13.08 0.77 -7.84
CA HIS A 151 -12.97 1.35 -9.18
C HIS A 151 -14.09 2.38 -9.37
N PRO A 152 -13.84 3.66 -9.05
CA PRO A 152 -14.86 4.71 -9.00
C PRO A 152 -15.68 4.85 -10.29
N ALA A 153 -15.09 4.59 -11.47
CA ALA A 153 -15.84 4.61 -12.73
C ALA A 153 -16.96 3.54 -12.82
N ARG A 154 -16.92 2.46 -12.03
CA ARG A 154 -17.99 1.44 -11.99
C ARG A 154 -19.20 1.87 -11.17
N ASN A 155 -19.06 2.93 -10.39
CA ASN A 155 -20.13 3.48 -9.55
C ASN A 155 -20.91 4.60 -10.30
N GLN A 156 -20.80 4.67 -11.62
CA GLN A 156 -21.51 5.63 -12.47
C GLN A 156 -22.78 5.04 -13.11
N GLY A 157 -23.65 5.90 -13.65
CA GLY A 157 -24.84 5.52 -14.41
C GLY A 157 -26.12 5.32 -13.58
N GLU A 158 -27.25 5.17 -14.27
CA GLU A 158 -28.59 5.09 -13.64
C GLU A 158 -28.72 3.88 -12.72
N LEU A 159 -28.17 2.73 -13.11
CA LEU A 159 -28.23 1.52 -12.29
C LEU A 159 -27.59 1.74 -10.91
N MET A 160 -26.40 2.34 -10.87
CA MET A 160 -25.68 2.57 -9.62
C MET A 160 -26.28 3.75 -8.84
N ARG A 161 -26.58 4.88 -9.51
CA ARG A 161 -26.98 6.13 -8.84
C ARG A 161 -28.46 6.26 -8.52
N VAL A 162 -29.31 5.65 -9.33
CA VAL A 162 -30.77 5.81 -9.22
C VAL A 162 -31.39 4.53 -8.70
N ALA A 163 -31.08 3.38 -9.30
CA ALA A 163 -31.69 2.11 -8.88
C ALA A 163 -31.09 1.55 -7.58
N ASN A 164 -29.76 1.58 -7.44
CA ASN A 164 -29.08 1.15 -6.21
C ASN A 164 -28.95 2.27 -5.17
N GLU A 165 -29.29 3.52 -5.53
CA GLU A 165 -29.15 4.70 -4.67
C GLU A 165 -27.72 4.89 -4.10
N GLU A 166 -26.68 4.45 -4.82
CA GLU A 166 -25.29 4.57 -4.37
C GLU A 166 -24.81 6.03 -4.43
N GLN A 167 -24.18 6.49 -3.35
CA GLN A 167 -23.60 7.83 -3.28
C GLN A 167 -22.33 7.97 -4.12
N PRO A 168 -22.08 9.16 -4.71
CA PRO A 168 -20.84 9.46 -5.42
C PRO A 168 -19.59 9.08 -4.67
N PHE A 169 -18.71 8.30 -5.31
CA PHE A 169 -17.34 8.17 -4.83
C PHE A 169 -16.70 9.54 -4.87
N HIS A 170 -16.06 9.88 -3.76
CA HIS A 170 -15.27 11.08 -3.66
C HIS A 170 -14.02 10.96 -4.56
N PRO A 171 -13.63 12.00 -5.34
CA PRO A 171 -12.48 11.92 -6.27
C PRO A 171 -11.14 11.56 -5.61
N ILE A 172 -11.02 11.74 -4.29
CA ILE A 172 -9.84 11.31 -3.51
C ILE A 172 -9.50 9.83 -3.72
N TYR A 173 -10.51 9.00 -4.00
CA TYR A 173 -10.37 7.56 -4.17
C TYR A 173 -9.69 7.13 -5.49
N ASP A 174 -9.58 8.05 -6.44
CA ASP A 174 -8.92 7.82 -7.73
C ASP A 174 -7.38 7.87 -7.58
N TYR A 175 -6.88 8.44 -6.48
CA TYR A 175 -5.46 8.77 -6.32
C TYR A 175 -4.75 7.99 -5.20
N ALA A 176 -3.47 7.70 -5.44
CA ALA A 176 -2.50 7.48 -4.38
C ALA A 176 -1.75 8.79 -4.07
N PHE A 177 -1.50 9.02 -2.78
CA PHE A 177 -0.86 10.23 -2.27
C PHE A 177 0.54 9.89 -1.78
N ILE A 178 1.54 10.49 -2.40
CA ILE A 178 2.95 10.23 -2.16
C ILE A 178 3.56 11.47 -1.53
N THR A 179 4.16 11.34 -0.36
CA THR A 179 5.01 12.40 0.20
C THR A 179 6.43 12.25 -0.29
N ASP A 180 7.04 13.37 -0.64
CA ASP A 180 8.44 13.50 -1.04
C ASP A 180 9.07 14.63 -0.21
N SER A 181 10.24 14.38 0.38
CA SER A 181 10.84 15.33 1.31
C SER A 181 11.37 16.60 0.65
N ALA A 182 11.51 16.64 -0.67
CA ALA A 182 11.97 17.80 -1.43
C ALA A 182 10.87 18.38 -2.34
N GLU A 183 10.03 17.51 -2.90
CA GLU A 183 8.98 17.93 -3.85
C GLU A 183 7.60 18.13 -3.21
N GLY A 184 7.43 17.74 -1.94
CA GLY A 184 6.19 17.88 -1.18
C GLY A 184 5.19 16.75 -1.45
N LEU A 185 4.00 17.07 -1.95
CA LEU A 185 2.93 16.11 -2.20
C LEU A 185 2.82 15.79 -3.70
N ILE A 186 2.88 14.51 -4.04
CA ILE A 186 2.71 13.98 -5.39
C ILE A 186 1.43 13.12 -5.41
N LEU A 187 0.58 13.29 -6.43
CA LEU A 187 -0.57 12.43 -6.66
C LEU A 187 -0.37 11.62 -7.94
N THR A 188 -0.83 10.38 -7.94
CA THR A 188 -0.91 9.54 -9.13
C THR A 188 -2.26 8.85 -9.18
N ASP A 189 -2.87 8.84 -10.36
CA ASP A 189 -4.10 8.09 -10.62
C ASP A 189 -3.79 6.59 -10.57
N VAL A 190 -4.60 5.83 -9.82
CA VAL A 190 -4.41 4.39 -9.62
C VAL A 190 -5.61 3.55 -10.09
N ASP A 191 -6.53 4.13 -10.87
CA ASP A 191 -7.73 3.43 -11.31
C ASP A 191 -7.43 2.29 -12.29
N THR A 192 -6.37 2.43 -13.10
CA THR A 192 -5.91 1.37 -14.00
C THR A 192 -5.49 0.10 -13.25
N LEU A 193 -5.05 0.23 -12.00
CA LEU A 193 -4.69 -0.92 -11.16
C LEU A 193 -5.90 -1.77 -10.72
N ALA A 194 -7.13 -1.31 -10.96
CA ALA A 194 -8.35 -1.99 -10.56
C ALA A 194 -9.37 -2.16 -11.70
N ASN A 195 -8.99 -1.88 -12.94
CA ASN A 195 -9.90 -1.86 -14.10
C ASN A 195 -10.03 -3.21 -14.83
N PHE A 196 -9.23 -4.21 -14.45
CA PHE A 196 -9.10 -5.53 -15.10
C PHE A 196 -8.45 -5.51 -16.50
N GLU A 197 -7.73 -4.44 -16.85
CA GLU A 197 -6.95 -4.30 -18.07
C GLU A 197 -5.46 -4.15 -17.71
N ALA A 198 -4.70 -5.23 -17.81
CA ALA A 198 -3.28 -5.20 -17.39
C ALA A 198 -2.36 -4.41 -18.35
N ARG A 199 -2.84 -4.02 -19.54
CA ARG A 199 -2.02 -3.40 -20.60
C ARG A 199 -1.96 -1.88 -20.53
N ASP A 200 -2.77 -1.23 -19.70
CA ASP A 200 -2.81 0.24 -19.58
C ASP A 200 -2.25 0.76 -18.26
N ASN A 201 -1.50 -0.08 -17.55
CA ASN A 201 -0.83 0.21 -16.29
C ASN A 201 0.39 1.13 -16.46
N PHE A 202 0.12 2.43 -16.66
CA PHE A 202 1.13 3.49 -16.76
C PHE A 202 0.84 4.59 -15.75
N LEU A 203 1.48 4.51 -14.58
CA LEU A 203 1.35 5.55 -13.56
C LEU A 203 2.05 6.82 -14.02
N THR A 204 1.35 7.94 -13.88
CA THR A 204 1.89 9.27 -14.15
C THR A 204 1.55 10.21 -13.00
N ARG A 205 2.33 11.30 -12.87
CA ARG A 205 2.05 12.33 -11.87
C ARG A 205 0.85 13.14 -12.31
N ALA A 206 -0.24 13.07 -11.55
CA ALA A 206 -1.40 13.94 -11.74
C ALA A 206 -1.18 15.33 -11.14
N LEU A 207 -0.43 15.40 -10.03
CA LEU A 207 -0.07 16.63 -9.35
C LEU A 207 1.31 16.50 -8.70
N THR A 208 2.04 17.62 -8.60
CA THR A 208 3.14 17.81 -7.65
C THR A 208 2.96 19.17 -7.02
N TRP A 209 2.87 19.22 -5.69
CA TRP A 209 2.47 20.42 -4.95
C TRP A 209 3.29 20.60 -3.67
N ASN A 210 3.87 21.79 -3.51
CA ASN A 210 4.59 22.22 -2.31
C ASN A 210 4.59 23.76 -2.24
N GLU A 211 3.43 24.36 -2.00
CA GLU A 211 3.30 25.81 -2.00
C GLU A 211 4.13 26.44 -0.87
N GLY A 212 5.03 27.36 -1.24
CA GLY A 212 5.90 28.05 -0.29
C GLY A 212 6.87 27.15 0.47
N GLY A 213 7.10 25.91 0.03
CA GLY A 213 7.96 24.94 0.73
C GLY A 213 7.33 24.39 2.01
N ILE A 214 6.01 24.52 2.20
CA ILE A 214 5.36 24.14 3.45
C ILE A 214 5.49 22.64 3.78
N LEU A 215 5.71 21.81 2.77
CA LEU A 215 5.93 20.37 2.89
C LEU A 215 7.41 19.96 2.79
N ASP A 216 8.35 20.90 2.89
CA ASP A 216 9.77 20.55 2.95
C ASP A 216 10.02 19.60 4.13
N GLY A 217 10.79 18.53 3.89
CA GLY A 217 11.03 17.49 4.89
C GLY A 217 9.85 16.54 5.13
N ALA A 218 8.83 16.53 4.26
CA ALA A 218 7.69 15.62 4.38
C ALA A 218 8.14 14.16 4.51
N ARG A 219 7.73 13.50 5.60
CA ARG A 219 8.20 12.15 5.98
C ARG A 219 7.10 11.10 6.13
N HIS A 220 5.86 11.52 6.36
CA HIS A 220 4.73 10.62 6.58
C HIS A 220 3.42 11.34 6.30
N ILE A 221 2.42 10.59 5.83
CA ILE A 221 1.07 11.07 5.54
C ILE A 221 0.03 10.14 6.17
N THR A 222 -1.08 10.71 6.64
CA THR A 222 -2.26 9.96 7.08
C THR A 222 -3.52 10.65 6.58
N ILE A 223 -4.47 9.87 6.10
CA ILE A 223 -5.72 10.35 5.51
C ILE A 223 -6.86 10.12 6.51
N ALA A 224 -7.66 11.15 6.76
CA ALA A 224 -8.90 11.07 7.52
C ALA A 224 -10.03 11.79 6.76
N GLY A 225 -10.82 11.03 6.03
CA GLY A 225 -11.79 11.61 5.08
C GLY A 225 -11.04 12.33 3.95
N HIS A 226 -11.41 13.59 3.69
CA HIS A 226 -10.71 14.45 2.73
C HIS A 226 -9.58 15.28 3.38
N MET A 227 -9.31 15.10 4.67
CA MET A 227 -8.22 15.80 5.38
C MET A 227 -6.97 14.93 5.42
N MET A 228 -5.82 15.49 5.06
CA MET A 228 -4.51 14.84 5.14
C MET A 228 -3.64 15.48 6.21
N TYR A 229 -3.01 14.64 7.01
CA TYR A 229 -2.06 15.05 8.04
C TYR A 229 -0.68 14.63 7.59
N ILE A 230 0.16 15.61 7.26
CA ILE A 230 1.50 15.38 6.74
C ILE A 230 2.51 15.88 7.76
N ALA A 231 3.41 15.01 8.20
CA ALA A 231 4.53 15.41 9.03
C ALA A 231 5.65 15.96 8.14
N ALA A 232 6.03 17.21 8.34
CA ALA A 232 7.06 17.94 7.60
C ALA A 232 7.92 18.78 8.57
N ASP A 233 8.93 19.50 8.06
CA ASP A 233 9.79 20.35 8.89
C ASP A 233 9.02 21.51 9.55
N ALA A 234 7.94 21.96 8.90
CA ALA A 234 7.03 22.97 9.43
C ALA A 234 6.14 22.49 10.60
N GLY A 235 6.08 21.18 10.89
CA GLY A 235 5.19 20.57 11.89
C GLY A 235 4.25 19.54 11.28
N ILE A 236 3.01 19.46 11.78
CA ILE A 236 1.93 18.71 11.12
C ILE A 236 1.14 19.66 10.23
N VAL A 237 1.35 19.54 8.93
CA VAL A 237 0.58 20.30 7.92
C VAL A 237 -0.70 19.54 7.64
N VAL A 238 -1.82 20.22 7.82
CA VAL A 238 -3.15 19.68 7.54
C VAL A 238 -3.61 20.24 6.20
N LEU A 239 -3.80 19.36 5.21
CA LEU A 239 -4.34 19.71 3.90
C LEU A 239 -5.79 19.28 3.78
N ASP A 240 -6.62 20.16 3.23
CA ASP A 240 -7.95 19.85 2.73
C ASP A 240 -7.84 19.42 1.25
N MET A 241 -8.29 18.21 0.99
CA MET A 241 -8.24 17.51 -0.30
C MET A 241 -9.64 17.15 -0.82
N ASP A 242 -10.66 17.96 -0.47
CA ASP A 242 -12.02 17.85 -1.04
C ASP A 242 -11.98 17.94 -2.57
N GLU A 243 -11.11 18.80 -3.10
CA GLU A 243 -10.69 18.83 -4.50
C GLU A 243 -9.22 18.35 -4.60
N PRO A 244 -8.94 17.05 -4.87
CA PRO A 244 -7.60 16.49 -4.69
C PRO A 244 -6.49 17.17 -5.51
N LEU A 245 -6.84 17.70 -6.69
CA LEU A 245 -5.89 18.38 -7.57
C LEU A 245 -5.66 19.86 -7.22
N VAL A 246 -6.33 20.38 -6.19
CA VAL A 246 -6.19 21.75 -5.69
C VAL A 246 -6.03 21.72 -4.16
N PRO A 247 -4.89 21.23 -3.64
CA PRO A 247 -4.67 21.13 -2.20
C PRO A 247 -4.78 22.49 -1.51
N LYS A 248 -5.48 22.53 -0.38
CA LYS A 248 -5.63 23.76 0.43
C LYS A 248 -5.04 23.53 1.81
N VAL A 249 -4.16 24.42 2.26
CA VAL A 249 -3.64 24.37 3.64
C VAL A 249 -4.76 24.79 4.60
N ALA A 250 -5.20 23.86 5.44
CA ALA A 250 -6.22 24.12 6.46
C ALA A 250 -5.59 24.59 7.78
N ALA A 251 -4.46 23.99 8.18
CA ALA A 251 -3.74 24.34 9.40
C ALA A 251 -2.28 23.87 9.35
N VAL A 252 -1.46 24.46 10.21
CA VAL A 252 -0.13 23.94 10.57
C VAL A 252 -0.07 23.87 12.10
N ILE A 253 0.26 22.70 12.63
CA ILE A 253 0.28 22.37 14.08
C ILE A 253 1.70 22.08 14.53
#